data_AF-A0A965XY36-F1
#
_entry.id   AF-A0A965XY36-F1
#
_cell.length_a   1.000
_cell.length_b   1.000
_cell.length_c   1.000
_cell.angle_alpha   90.00
_cell.angle_beta   90.00
_cell.angle_gamma   90.00
#
_symmetry.space_group_name_H-M   'P 1'
#
loop_
_entity.id
_entity.type
_entity.pdbx_description
1 polymer ?
#
loop_
_entity_poly.entity_id
_entity_poly.type
_entity_poly.pdbx_seq_one_letter_code
_entity_poly.pdbx_strand_id
1 'polypeptide(L)'
;MESDELVIGKKDFSVSFWMKTRLCGLGGRPRTFFSLETMLVHYNRMDSDKDFGFEDVPLLGGVLLSNKDCTKFGSDGFAISILPYQAYFHVNFCTSSKGGFLQPVDDDWHFLVINFDRDGLCSVVCDTHCIGSFDISKHKDVLFKEGRLGIGADVKGNWGFQNGNLEHIEFATRLLGTEEIDVLYYPEAIKKLCSEILDRIPLCSRYAPKGMIDDIKLLVTQSALEKPNKAQFEQLRFALEEMIGSGSPKAVFGMISDIHILKTKPTAASMLRHAIKDLGT
;
A
#
# COMPACT_ATOMS: atom_id res chain seq x y z
N MET A 1 -32.61 -14.10 24.33
CA MET A 1 -31.39 -13.27 24.43
C MET A 1 -30.81 -13.29 23.03
N GLU A 2 -31.34 -12.42 22.16
CA GLU A 2 -30.84 -12.30 20.79
C GLU A 2 -29.37 -11.87 20.89
N SER A 3 -28.49 -12.62 20.24
CA SER A 3 -27.12 -12.17 20.03
C SER A 3 -27.21 -10.87 19.25
N ASP A 4 -26.74 -9.76 19.83
CA ASP A 4 -26.50 -8.51 19.11
C ASP A 4 -25.47 -8.81 18.01
N GLU A 5 -25.95 -9.26 16.86
CA GLU A 5 -25.14 -9.43 15.66
C GLU A 5 -24.53 -8.06 15.35
N LEU A 6 -23.21 -8.01 15.16
CA LEU A 6 -22.49 -6.79 14.86
C LEU A 6 -23.01 -6.24 13.52
N VAL A 7 -24.02 -5.36 13.56
CA VAL A 7 -24.52 -4.68 12.36
C VAL A 7 -23.56 -3.54 12.04
N ILE A 8 -22.53 -3.87 11.26
CA ILE A 8 -21.57 -2.90 10.73
C ILE A 8 -22.33 -1.77 10.04
N GLY A 9 -21.97 -0.53 10.35
CA GLY A 9 -22.54 0.66 9.74
C GLY A 9 -23.81 1.22 10.38
N LYS A 10 -24.41 0.62 11.42
CA LYS A 10 -25.53 1.26 12.13
C LYS A 10 -25.11 2.45 13.00
N LYS A 11 -23.85 2.45 13.42
CA LYS A 11 -23.20 3.48 14.24
C LYS A 11 -21.84 3.81 13.63
N ASP A 12 -21.18 4.82 14.16
CA ASP A 12 -19.77 5.08 13.90
C ASP A 12 -18.93 3.83 14.08
N PHE A 13 -17.95 3.67 13.20
CA PHE A 13 -17.04 2.53 13.26
C PHE A 13 -15.72 2.86 12.60
N SER A 14 -14.73 2.04 12.89
CA SER A 14 -13.42 2.12 12.27
C SER A 14 -12.98 0.76 11.77
N VAL A 15 -12.18 0.77 10.72
CA VAL A 15 -11.51 -0.42 10.19
C VAL A 15 -10.02 -0.13 10.15
N SER A 16 -9.22 -1.01 10.72
CA SER A 16 -7.76 -0.91 10.69
C SER A 16 -7.14 -2.17 10.13
N PHE A 17 -6.06 -2.03 9.35
CA PHE A 17 -5.33 -3.16 8.78
C PHE A 17 -3.96 -2.73 8.28
N TRP A 18 -3.07 -3.71 8.15
CA TRP A 18 -1.81 -3.55 7.41
C TRP A 18 -1.99 -3.99 5.97
N MET A 19 -1.42 -3.23 5.04
CA MET A 19 -1.41 -3.56 3.62
C MET A 19 -0.03 -3.36 3.02
N LYS A 20 0.32 -4.22 2.07
CA LYS A 20 1.42 -4.01 1.14
C LYS A 20 0.97 -4.37 -0.28
N THR A 21 1.18 -3.48 -1.23
CA THR A 21 0.87 -3.74 -2.66
C THR A 21 2.15 -4.05 -3.42
N ARG A 22 2.22 -5.13 -4.19
CA ARG A 22 3.41 -5.42 -5.01
C ARG A 22 3.35 -4.63 -6.31
N LEU A 23 4.18 -3.59 -6.43
CA LEU A 23 4.33 -2.85 -7.68
C LEU A 23 5.03 -3.71 -8.73
N CYS A 24 4.25 -4.27 -9.66
CA CYS A 24 4.77 -4.67 -10.95
C CYS A 24 4.85 -3.39 -11.79
N GLY A 25 6.07 -2.90 -12.05
CA GLY A 25 6.30 -1.57 -12.62
C GLY A 25 5.44 -1.25 -13.83
N LEU A 26 4.67 -0.16 -13.77
CA LEU A 26 4.04 0.44 -14.93
C LEU A 26 4.17 1.95 -14.89
N GLY A 27 4.99 2.47 -15.81
CA GLY A 27 4.96 3.85 -16.29
C GLY A 27 3.70 4.15 -17.10
N GLY A 28 2.52 3.99 -16.48
CA GLY A 28 1.24 4.37 -17.07
C GLY A 28 0.91 5.83 -16.76
N ARG A 29 0.75 6.67 -17.78
CA ARG A 29 0.42 8.09 -17.64
C ARG A 29 -0.88 8.29 -16.84
N PRO A 30 -0.96 9.33 -15.98
CA PRO A 30 -2.21 9.66 -15.29
C PRO A 30 -3.24 10.12 -16.33
N ARG A 31 -4.37 9.42 -16.45
CA ARG A 31 -5.56 9.97 -17.11
C ARG A 31 -6.71 10.02 -16.12
N THR A 32 -7.33 11.20 -16.05
CA THR A 32 -8.64 11.61 -15.52
C THR A 32 -9.31 10.73 -14.45
N PHE A 33 -9.71 11.36 -13.36
CA PHE A 33 -10.53 10.79 -12.28
C PHE A 33 -11.79 10.08 -12.83
N PHE A 34 -11.87 8.77 -12.65
CA PHE A 34 -13.08 7.99 -12.86
C PHE A 34 -13.58 7.51 -11.50
N SER A 35 -14.90 7.42 -11.29
CA SER A 35 -15.45 6.78 -10.09
C SER A 35 -15.07 5.30 -10.04
N LEU A 36 -14.96 4.70 -8.85
CA LEU A 36 -14.74 3.25 -8.66
C LEU A 36 -15.69 2.43 -9.53
N GLU A 37 -16.95 2.85 -9.60
CA GLU A 37 -18.00 2.21 -10.40
C GLU A 37 -17.69 2.27 -11.90
N THR A 38 -17.19 3.41 -12.39
CA THR A 38 -16.78 3.53 -13.80
C THR A 38 -15.55 2.67 -14.10
N MET A 39 -14.59 2.61 -13.18
CA MET A 39 -13.35 1.83 -13.35
C MET A 39 -13.57 0.32 -13.27
N LEU A 40 -14.42 -0.15 -12.36
CA LEU A 40 -14.79 -1.57 -12.26
C LEU A 40 -15.61 -2.01 -13.49
N VAL A 41 -16.52 -1.17 -14.01
CA VAL A 41 -17.20 -1.47 -15.29
C VAL A 41 -16.21 -1.54 -16.48
N HIS A 42 -15.13 -0.75 -16.48
CA HIS A 42 -14.07 -0.84 -17.49
C HIS A 42 -13.18 -2.09 -17.32
N TYR A 43 -12.98 -2.58 -16.10
CA TYR A 43 -12.27 -3.84 -15.84
C TYR A 43 -12.98 -5.02 -16.54
N ASN A 44 -14.31 -5.07 -16.57
CA ASN A 44 -15.06 -6.08 -17.34
C ASN A 44 -14.90 -5.98 -18.86
N ARG A 45 -14.62 -4.79 -19.41
CA ARG A 45 -14.34 -4.64 -20.84
C ARG A 45 -12.94 -5.12 -21.22
N MET A 46 -11.97 -5.04 -20.31
CA MET A 46 -10.60 -5.47 -20.58
C MET A 46 -10.39 -6.98 -20.47
N ASP A 47 -11.21 -7.69 -19.67
CA ASP A 47 -11.21 -9.16 -19.66
C ASP A 47 -11.87 -9.75 -20.93
N SER A 48 -12.73 -8.97 -21.60
CA SER A 48 -13.35 -9.35 -22.89
C SER A 48 -12.58 -8.88 -24.12
N ASP A 49 -11.81 -7.79 -24.04
CA ASP A 49 -11.08 -7.22 -25.17
C ASP A 49 -9.63 -7.74 -25.19
N LYS A 50 -9.44 -8.87 -25.88
CA LYS A 50 -8.12 -9.29 -26.41
C LYS A 50 -7.46 -8.25 -27.33
N ASP A 51 -8.21 -7.21 -27.73
CA ASP A 51 -7.82 -6.21 -28.72
C ASP A 51 -6.91 -5.09 -28.19
N PHE A 52 -6.63 -5.02 -26.88
CA PHE A 52 -5.70 -4.04 -26.32
C PHE A 52 -4.27 -4.55 -26.10
N GLY A 53 -3.98 -5.82 -26.44
CA GLY A 53 -2.61 -6.36 -26.44
C GLY A 53 -1.95 -6.43 -25.06
N PHE A 54 -2.73 -6.47 -23.98
CA PHE A 54 -2.23 -6.54 -22.59
C PHE A 54 -2.29 -7.96 -22.01
N GLU A 55 -1.93 -8.99 -22.78
CA GLU A 55 -2.00 -10.40 -22.33
C GLU A 55 -1.08 -10.73 -21.13
N ASP A 56 -0.15 -9.83 -20.77
CA ASP A 56 0.84 -10.05 -19.70
C ASP A 56 0.92 -8.91 -18.65
N VAL A 57 -0.05 -8.00 -18.58
CA VAL A 57 -0.01 -6.94 -17.57
C VAL A 57 -0.75 -7.39 -16.31
N PRO A 58 -0.06 -7.68 -15.19
CA PRO A 58 -0.75 -8.00 -13.94
C PRO A 58 -1.63 -6.82 -13.54
N LEU A 59 -2.94 -7.04 -13.52
CA LEU A 59 -3.92 -6.07 -13.04
C LEU A 59 -3.61 -5.79 -11.55
N LEU A 60 -3.25 -4.55 -11.23
CA LEU A 60 -2.96 -4.14 -9.87
C LEU A 60 -4.28 -3.93 -9.11
N GLY A 61 -4.43 -4.36 -7.87
CA GLY A 61 -5.53 -3.92 -7.02
C GLY A 61 -6.81 -4.75 -7.09
N GLY A 62 -7.95 -4.12 -6.79
CA GLY A 62 -9.23 -4.79 -6.50
C GLY A 62 -9.85 -4.33 -5.17
N VAL A 63 -10.89 -5.01 -4.73
CA VAL A 63 -11.62 -4.75 -3.49
C VAL A 63 -10.92 -5.45 -2.32
N LEU A 64 -10.50 -4.66 -1.34
CA LEU A 64 -9.83 -5.14 -0.14
C LEU A 64 -10.86 -5.56 0.91
N LEU A 65 -11.82 -4.69 1.18
CA LEU A 65 -12.86 -4.87 2.18
C LEU A 65 -14.14 -4.23 1.67
N SER A 66 -15.26 -4.95 1.68
CA SER A 66 -16.53 -4.40 1.22
C SER A 66 -17.71 -5.16 1.78
N ASN A 67 -18.75 -4.45 2.17
CA ASN A 67 -20.08 -5.04 2.37
C ASN A 67 -21.08 -4.57 1.29
N LYS A 68 -20.56 -4.00 0.20
CA LYS A 68 -21.31 -3.45 -0.91
C LYS A 68 -21.28 -4.40 -2.12
N ASP A 69 -22.41 -4.50 -2.83
CA ASP A 69 -22.46 -5.06 -4.18
C ASP A 69 -21.94 -4.01 -5.16
N CYS A 70 -20.66 -4.14 -5.54
CA CYS A 70 -19.97 -3.17 -6.38
C CYS A 70 -20.44 -3.19 -7.84
N THR A 71 -21.30 -4.14 -8.24
CA THR A 71 -21.93 -4.16 -9.57
C THR A 71 -23.11 -3.20 -9.69
N LYS A 72 -23.67 -2.76 -8.55
CA LYS A 72 -24.83 -1.86 -8.50
C LYS A 72 -24.40 -0.47 -8.07
N PHE A 73 -24.59 0.48 -8.97
CA PHE A 73 -24.33 1.90 -8.69
C PHE A 73 -25.10 2.36 -7.46
N GLY A 74 -24.41 3.04 -6.54
CA GLY A 74 -25.03 3.63 -5.35
C GLY A 74 -25.64 2.65 -4.35
N SER A 75 -25.28 1.36 -4.40
CA SER A 75 -25.69 0.41 -3.37
C SER A 75 -25.21 0.84 -1.97
N ASP A 76 -26.04 0.55 -0.96
CA ASP A 76 -25.75 0.85 0.44
C ASP A 76 -24.56 0.00 0.91
N GLY A 77 -23.68 0.59 1.72
CA GLY A 77 -22.49 -0.10 2.23
C GLY A 77 -21.23 0.73 2.08
N PHE A 78 -20.07 0.13 2.34
CA PHE A 78 -18.77 0.72 2.08
C PHE A 78 -17.90 -0.24 1.26
N ALA A 79 -16.92 0.31 0.57
CA ALA A 79 -15.82 -0.48 0.04
C ALA A 79 -14.49 0.27 0.18
N ILE A 80 -13.44 -0.51 0.37
CA ILE A 80 -12.05 -0.10 0.39
C ILE A 80 -11.37 -0.88 -0.73
N SER A 81 -10.66 -0.19 -1.61
CA SER A 81 -10.22 -0.73 -2.89
C SER A 81 -8.93 -0.07 -3.38
N ILE A 82 -8.13 -0.82 -4.16
CA ILE A 82 -7.12 -0.26 -5.04
C ILE A 82 -7.66 -0.24 -6.47
N LEU A 83 -7.54 0.91 -7.11
CA LEU A 83 -7.99 1.15 -8.46
C LEU A 83 -6.95 0.70 -9.51
N PRO A 84 -7.28 -0.22 -10.43
CA PRO A 84 -6.30 -0.97 -11.22
C PRO A 84 -5.44 -0.20 -12.22
N TYR A 85 -5.95 0.89 -12.80
CA TYR A 85 -5.18 1.68 -13.78
C TYR A 85 -4.32 2.76 -13.17
N GLN A 86 -4.74 3.26 -12.02
CA GLN A 86 -4.12 4.43 -11.40
C GLN A 86 -3.31 4.06 -10.16
N ALA A 87 -3.39 2.80 -9.73
CA ALA A 87 -2.81 2.33 -8.48
C ALA A 87 -3.27 3.19 -7.30
N TYR A 88 -4.51 3.69 -7.32
CA TYR A 88 -5.01 4.59 -6.29
C TYR A 88 -5.74 3.82 -5.20
N PHE A 89 -5.40 4.12 -3.96
CA PHE A 89 -6.24 3.77 -2.84
C PHE A 89 -7.53 4.59 -2.88
N HIS A 90 -8.64 3.91 -2.62
CA HIS A 90 -9.98 4.46 -2.74
C HIS A 90 -10.89 3.88 -1.66
N VAL A 91 -11.67 4.77 -1.05
CA VAL A 91 -12.69 4.44 -0.04
C VAL A 91 -14.02 5.04 -0.49
N ASN A 92 -15.08 4.26 -0.41
CA ASN A 92 -16.44 4.77 -0.57
C ASN A 92 -17.36 4.33 0.54
N PHE A 93 -18.42 5.13 0.70
CA PHE A 93 -19.52 4.93 1.61
C PHE A 93 -20.82 5.33 0.91
N CYS A 94 -21.68 4.37 0.61
CA CYS A 94 -22.86 4.51 -0.24
C CYS A 94 -22.48 5.16 -1.58
N THR A 95 -23.03 6.34 -1.90
CA THR A 95 -22.68 7.13 -3.11
C THR A 95 -21.59 8.17 -2.87
N SER A 96 -21.09 8.29 -1.63
CA SER A 96 -19.99 9.21 -1.30
C SER A 96 -18.68 8.47 -1.40
N SER A 97 -17.66 9.10 -1.97
CA SER A 97 -16.36 8.46 -2.12
C SER A 97 -15.21 9.45 -2.15
N LYS A 98 -14.03 8.93 -1.85
CA LYS A 98 -12.76 9.60 -2.04
C LYS A 98 -11.73 8.57 -2.51
N GLY A 99 -11.01 8.93 -3.55
CA GLY A 99 -9.85 8.19 -4.03
C GLY A 99 -8.85 9.13 -4.66
N GLY A 100 -7.87 8.58 -5.37
CA GLY A 100 -6.74 9.35 -5.89
C GLY A 100 -5.55 9.39 -4.94
N PHE A 101 -5.55 8.59 -3.88
CA PHE A 101 -4.43 8.51 -2.96
C PHE A 101 -3.36 7.60 -3.56
N LEU A 102 -2.20 8.19 -3.88
CA LEU A 102 -1.02 7.47 -4.38
C LEU A 102 -0.37 6.63 -3.27
N GLN A 103 -0.28 7.17 -2.07
CA GLN A 103 -0.03 6.36 -0.88
C GLN A 103 -1.34 5.69 -0.45
N PRO A 104 -1.32 4.45 0.05
CA PRO A 104 -0.17 3.58 0.36
C PRO A 104 0.23 2.56 -0.75
N VAL A 105 0.34 2.98 -2.01
CA VAL A 105 0.55 2.06 -3.15
C VAL A 105 1.97 2.18 -3.71
N ASP A 106 2.96 1.78 -2.91
CA ASP A 106 4.39 1.98 -3.19
C ASP A 106 5.30 0.77 -2.90
N ASP A 107 4.73 -0.43 -2.69
CA ASP A 107 5.46 -1.66 -2.32
C ASP A 107 6.07 -1.67 -0.92
N ASP A 108 5.65 -0.75 -0.05
CA ASP A 108 5.92 -0.81 1.37
C ASP A 108 4.71 -1.27 2.19
N TRP A 109 4.98 -1.66 3.44
CA TRP A 109 3.94 -1.99 4.40
C TRP A 109 3.40 -0.69 5.01
N HIS A 110 2.10 -0.50 4.89
CA HIS A 110 1.40 0.63 5.50
C HIS A 110 0.32 0.17 6.45
N PHE A 111 0.16 0.91 7.54
CA PHE A 111 -0.96 0.76 8.44
C PHE A 111 -2.05 1.76 8.07
N LEU A 112 -3.23 1.24 7.77
CA LEU A 112 -4.39 2.04 7.41
C LEU A 112 -5.44 2.00 8.51
N VAL A 113 -6.03 3.16 8.78
CA VAL A 113 -7.23 3.30 9.60
C VAL A 113 -8.25 4.13 8.86
N ILE A 114 -9.44 3.58 8.69
CA ILE A 114 -10.57 4.27 8.07
C ILE A 114 -11.63 4.44 9.14
N ASN A 115 -11.82 5.69 9.58
CA ASN A 115 -12.89 6.06 10.50
C ASN A 115 -14.12 6.46 9.67
N PHE A 116 -15.29 5.95 10.03
CA PHE A 116 -16.57 6.27 9.42
C PHE A 116 -17.45 6.96 10.48
N ASP A 117 -17.30 8.28 10.62
CA ASP A 117 -18.20 9.12 11.43
C ASP A 117 -19.50 9.33 10.64
N ARG A 118 -20.56 8.64 11.06
CA ARG A 118 -21.85 8.62 10.36
C ARG A 118 -22.51 9.99 10.34
N ASP A 119 -22.24 10.83 11.33
CA ASP A 119 -22.79 12.17 11.44
C ASP A 119 -21.88 13.25 10.83
N GLY A 120 -20.72 12.84 10.31
CA GLY A 120 -19.70 13.74 9.79
C GLY A 120 -18.87 13.14 8.66
N LEU A 121 -17.56 12.98 8.91
CA LEU A 121 -16.58 12.66 7.88
C LEU A 121 -16.11 11.21 7.96
N CYS A 122 -16.02 10.55 6.81
CA CYS A 122 -15.09 9.44 6.67
C CYS A 122 -13.67 10.00 6.55
N SER A 123 -12.74 9.52 7.39
CA SER A 123 -11.32 9.90 7.33
C SER A 123 -10.44 8.68 7.08
N VAL A 124 -9.41 8.86 6.27
CA VAL A 124 -8.41 7.85 5.94
C VAL A 124 -7.08 8.27 6.54
N VAL A 125 -6.52 7.43 7.39
CA VAL A 125 -5.23 7.61 8.05
C VAL A 125 -4.28 6.54 7.54
N CYS A 126 -3.07 6.94 7.14
CA CYS A 126 -1.97 6.09 6.72
C CYS A 126 -0.77 6.38 7.63
N ASP A 127 -0.22 5.36 8.29
CA ASP A 127 0.95 5.46 9.17
C ASP A 127 0.88 6.65 10.13
N THR A 128 -0.23 6.76 10.87
CA THR A 128 -0.56 7.84 11.83
C THR A 128 -0.96 9.20 11.21
N HIS A 129 -0.88 9.38 9.89
CA HIS A 129 -1.20 10.65 9.22
C HIS A 129 -2.51 10.58 8.44
N CYS A 130 -3.41 11.56 8.64
CA CYS A 130 -4.62 11.67 7.83
C CYS A 130 -4.26 12.05 6.38
N ILE A 131 -4.55 11.16 5.44
CA ILE A 131 -4.28 11.36 4.00
C ILE A 131 -5.50 11.85 3.23
N GLY A 132 -6.68 11.80 3.83
CA GLY A 132 -7.87 12.42 3.25
C GLY A 132 -9.14 12.16 4.03
N SER A 133 -10.18 12.89 3.64
CA SER A 133 -11.51 12.75 4.20
C SER A 133 -12.59 13.16 3.20
N PHE A 134 -13.83 12.75 3.48
CA PHE A 134 -15.02 13.11 2.73
C PHE A 134 -16.28 12.99 3.61
N ASP A 135 -17.27 13.84 3.34
CA ASP A 135 -18.52 13.90 4.09
C ASP A 135 -19.43 12.71 3.75
N ILE A 136 -19.89 12.02 4.78
CA ILE A 136 -20.83 10.90 4.70
C ILE A 136 -22.13 11.16 5.49
N SER A 137 -22.28 12.32 6.11
CA SER A 137 -23.41 12.70 6.99
C SER A 137 -24.78 12.58 6.30
N LYS A 138 -24.84 12.78 4.98
CA LYS A 138 -26.06 12.58 4.18
C LYS A 138 -26.56 11.12 4.17
N HIS A 139 -25.75 10.18 4.63
CA HIS A 139 -26.05 8.76 4.72
C HIS A 139 -26.18 8.26 6.16
N LYS A 140 -26.24 9.14 7.16
CA LYS A 140 -26.24 8.78 8.59
C LYS A 140 -27.33 7.79 9.03
N ASP A 141 -28.45 7.74 8.31
CA ASP A 141 -29.59 6.86 8.60
C ASP A 141 -29.67 5.63 7.66
N VAL A 142 -28.71 5.47 6.73
CA VAL A 142 -28.70 4.35 5.79
C VAL A 142 -28.32 3.05 6.52
N LEU A 143 -29.23 2.09 6.53
CA LEU A 143 -28.97 0.73 7.00
C LEU A 143 -28.38 -0.12 5.87
N PHE A 144 -27.27 -0.78 6.15
CA PHE A 144 -26.67 -1.71 5.20
C PHE A 144 -27.54 -2.95 5.08
N LYS A 145 -28.02 -3.22 3.86
CA LYS A 145 -28.92 -4.35 3.58
C LYS A 145 -28.19 -5.69 3.57
N GLU A 146 -26.90 -5.67 3.23
CA GLU A 146 -26.04 -6.84 3.21
C GLU A 146 -25.21 -6.85 4.51
N GLY A 147 -25.44 -7.84 5.38
CA GLY A 147 -24.72 -8.00 6.64
C GLY A 147 -23.37 -8.72 6.51
N ARG A 148 -23.00 -9.11 5.29
CA ARG A 148 -21.75 -9.84 5.02
C ARG A 148 -20.64 -8.88 4.63
N LEU A 149 -19.49 -9.04 5.25
CA LEU A 149 -18.25 -8.39 4.86
C LEU A 149 -17.46 -9.35 3.95
N GLY A 150 -17.16 -8.90 2.74
CA GLY A 150 -16.16 -9.50 1.86
C GLY A 150 -14.77 -8.99 2.23
N ILE A 151 -13.81 -9.92 2.30
CA ILE A 151 -12.38 -9.62 2.43
C ILE A 151 -11.71 -10.12 1.15
N GLY A 152 -10.96 -9.25 0.50
CA GLY A 152 -10.31 -9.52 -0.77
C GLY A 152 -11.26 -9.70 -1.94
N ALA A 153 -12.54 -9.31 -1.82
CA ALA A 153 -13.56 -9.25 -2.88
C ALA A 153 -14.78 -8.45 -2.39
N ASP A 154 -15.71 -8.12 -3.30
CA ASP A 154 -17.03 -7.59 -2.94
C ASP A 154 -17.97 -8.66 -2.36
N VAL A 155 -19.19 -8.29 -1.94
CA VAL A 155 -20.15 -9.25 -1.32
C VAL A 155 -20.67 -10.33 -2.26
N LYS A 156 -20.44 -10.20 -3.58
CA LYS A 156 -20.77 -11.21 -4.58
C LYS A 156 -19.54 -12.02 -5.00
N GLY A 157 -18.38 -11.78 -4.41
CA GLY A 157 -17.12 -12.45 -4.73
C GLY A 157 -16.43 -11.89 -5.97
N ASN A 158 -16.82 -10.70 -6.44
CA ASN A 158 -16.22 -10.06 -7.60
C ASN A 158 -15.05 -9.14 -7.20
N TRP A 159 -14.23 -8.80 -8.19
CA TRP A 159 -13.19 -7.76 -8.09
C TRP A 159 -12.15 -8.04 -7.00
N GLY A 160 -11.67 -9.29 -6.94
CA GLY A 160 -10.80 -9.69 -5.84
C GLY A 160 -9.51 -8.87 -5.78
N PHE A 161 -9.01 -8.64 -4.57
CA PHE A 161 -7.74 -7.94 -4.35
C PHE A 161 -6.57 -8.79 -4.86
N GLN A 162 -5.85 -8.27 -5.85
CA GLN A 162 -4.71 -8.91 -6.47
C GLN A 162 -3.44 -8.13 -6.22
N ASN A 163 -2.31 -8.83 -6.29
CA ASN A 163 -0.97 -8.24 -6.23
C ASN A 163 -0.73 -7.43 -4.95
N GLY A 164 -1.15 -7.97 -3.81
CA GLY A 164 -0.88 -7.38 -2.52
C GLY A 164 -1.14 -8.35 -1.37
N ASN A 165 -0.86 -7.87 -0.17
CA ASN A 165 -0.99 -8.57 1.09
C ASN A 165 -1.81 -7.71 2.06
N LEU A 166 -2.68 -8.36 2.84
CA LEU A 166 -3.43 -7.76 3.94
C LEU A 166 -3.10 -8.54 5.23
N GLU A 167 -2.90 -7.83 6.32
CA GLU A 167 -2.68 -8.43 7.64
C GLU A 167 -3.43 -7.65 8.73
N HIS A 168 -3.72 -8.31 9.85
CA HIS A 168 -4.27 -7.69 11.07
C HIS A 168 -5.50 -6.80 10.83
N ILE A 169 -6.51 -7.34 10.13
CA ILE A 169 -7.77 -6.63 9.91
C ILE A 169 -8.58 -6.62 11.21
N GLU A 170 -8.90 -5.42 11.69
CA GLU A 170 -9.66 -5.20 12.92
C GLU A 170 -10.81 -4.21 12.69
N PHE A 171 -11.91 -4.42 13.43
CA PHE A 171 -13.10 -3.59 13.41
C PHE A 171 -13.37 -3.03 14.80
N ALA A 172 -13.49 -1.71 14.89
CA ALA A 172 -13.91 -1.02 16.10
C ALA A 172 -15.33 -0.46 15.91
N THR A 173 -16.20 -0.63 16.92
CA THR A 173 -17.57 -0.08 16.96
C THR A 173 -17.63 1.40 17.34
N ARG A 174 -16.53 2.11 17.12
CA ARG A 174 -16.29 3.51 17.48
C ARG A 174 -15.20 4.06 16.57
N LEU A 175 -15.05 5.38 16.59
CA LEU A 175 -13.94 6.08 15.93
C LEU A 175 -12.64 5.84 16.73
N LEU A 176 -11.54 5.64 16.01
CA LEU A 176 -10.21 5.57 16.62
C LEU A 176 -9.57 6.97 16.63
N GLY A 177 -9.13 7.42 17.81
CA GLY A 177 -8.38 8.66 17.98
C GLY A 177 -6.89 8.50 17.66
N THR A 178 -6.19 9.62 17.48
CA THR A 178 -4.75 9.62 17.11
C THR A 178 -3.89 8.82 18.09
N GLU A 179 -4.08 8.98 19.40
CA GLU A 179 -3.30 8.24 20.41
C GLU A 179 -3.52 6.72 20.31
N GLU A 180 -4.73 6.29 19.97
CA GLU A 180 -5.04 4.87 19.81
C GLU A 180 -4.43 4.31 18.53
N ILE A 181 -4.47 5.10 17.44
CA ILE A 181 -3.82 4.75 16.18
C ILE A 181 -2.31 4.59 16.40
N ASP A 182 -1.67 5.48 17.17
CA ASP A 182 -0.25 5.39 17.52
C ASP A 182 0.06 4.10 18.29
N VAL A 183 -0.79 3.73 19.24
CA VAL A 183 -0.66 2.48 20.02
C VAL A 183 -0.78 1.23 19.14
N LEU A 184 -1.61 1.27 18.09
CA LEU A 184 -1.73 0.16 17.13
C LEU A 184 -0.57 0.13 16.12
N TYR A 185 -0.07 1.30 15.71
CA TYR A 185 0.96 1.42 14.67
C TYR A 185 2.36 1.10 15.18
N TYR A 186 2.84 1.85 16.18
CA TYR A 186 4.27 1.87 16.51
C TYR A 186 4.86 0.53 16.96
N PRO A 187 4.17 -0.33 17.73
CA PRO A 187 4.72 -1.64 18.09
C PRO A 187 5.10 -2.50 16.88
N GLU A 188 4.20 -2.63 15.90
CA GLU A 188 4.47 -3.44 14.71
C GLU A 188 5.40 -2.72 13.72
N ALA A 189 5.29 -1.40 13.58
CA ALA A 189 6.18 -0.61 12.73
C ALA A 189 7.65 -0.72 13.18
N ILE A 190 7.91 -0.59 14.49
CA ILE A 190 9.25 -0.73 15.07
C ILE A 190 9.79 -2.14 14.86
N LYS A 191 8.97 -3.17 15.09
CA LYS A 191 9.38 -4.56 14.86
C LYS A 191 9.77 -4.83 13.40
N LYS A 192 8.96 -4.35 12.45
CA LYS A 192 9.26 -4.47 11.01
C LYS A 192 10.54 -3.72 10.64
N LEU A 193 10.71 -2.49 11.13
CA LEU A 193 11.88 -1.65 10.87
C LEU A 193 13.17 -2.25 11.48
N CYS A 194 13.11 -2.78 12.69
CA CYS A 194 14.22 -3.50 13.30
C CYS A 194 14.64 -4.71 12.46
N SER A 195 13.68 -5.49 11.95
CA SER A 195 13.99 -6.62 11.06
C SER A 195 14.68 -6.15 9.79
N GLU A 196 14.17 -5.11 9.14
CA GLU A 196 14.76 -4.56 7.92
C GLU A 196 16.19 -4.06 8.14
N ILE A 197 16.44 -3.34 9.24
CA ILE A 197 17.78 -2.89 9.60
C ILE A 197 18.73 -4.10 9.69
N LEU A 198 18.33 -5.14 10.44
CA LEU A 198 19.16 -6.33 10.62
C LEU A 198 19.45 -7.06 9.30
N ASP A 199 18.46 -7.13 8.40
CA ASP A 199 18.60 -7.76 7.08
C ASP A 199 19.53 -6.97 6.14
N ARG A 200 19.59 -5.64 6.29
CA ARG A 200 20.45 -4.77 5.47
C ARG A 200 21.89 -4.66 5.98
N ILE A 201 22.16 -4.94 7.26
CA ILE A 201 23.52 -4.87 7.84
C ILE A 201 24.57 -5.65 7.03
N PRO A 202 24.34 -6.91 6.58
CA PRO A 202 25.34 -7.65 5.79
C PRO A 202 25.74 -6.95 4.48
N LEU A 203 24.83 -6.17 3.88
CA LEU A 203 25.09 -5.41 2.66
C LEU A 203 25.81 -4.09 2.99
N CYS A 204 25.31 -3.34 3.97
CA CYS A 204 25.84 -2.02 4.32
C CYS A 204 27.19 -2.08 5.05
N SER A 205 27.45 -3.11 5.85
CA SER A 205 28.71 -3.27 6.62
C SER A 205 29.97 -3.37 5.78
N ARG A 206 29.84 -3.60 4.46
CA ARG A 206 30.97 -3.57 3.51
C ARG A 206 31.49 -2.16 3.25
N TYR A 207 30.68 -1.15 3.53
CA TYR A 207 30.89 0.23 3.11
C TYR A 207 30.77 1.22 4.28
N ALA A 208 29.90 0.93 5.24
CA ALA A 208 29.71 1.74 6.44
C ALA A 208 30.83 1.52 7.48
N PRO A 209 31.18 2.53 8.29
CA PRO A 209 32.13 2.39 9.39
C PRO A 209 31.66 1.34 10.42
N LYS A 210 32.58 0.50 10.91
CA LYS A 210 32.24 -0.57 11.87
C LYS A 210 31.55 -0.05 13.14
N GLY A 211 32.02 1.08 13.69
CA GLY A 211 31.43 1.69 14.89
C GLY A 211 29.95 2.05 14.71
N MET A 212 29.58 2.58 13.53
CA MET A 212 28.19 2.89 13.20
C MET A 212 27.32 1.63 13.18
N ILE A 213 27.80 0.51 12.59
CA ILE A 213 27.03 -0.74 12.56
C ILE A 213 26.81 -1.30 13.98
N ASP A 214 27.81 -1.19 14.85
CA ASP A 214 27.70 -1.64 16.24
C ASP A 214 26.70 -0.76 17.03
N ASP A 215 26.72 0.55 16.84
CA ASP A 215 25.76 1.50 17.43
C ASP A 215 24.32 1.22 16.98
N ILE A 216 24.11 0.93 15.69
CA ILE A 216 22.79 0.60 15.15
C ILE A 216 22.24 -0.72 15.72
N LYS A 217 23.09 -1.75 15.87
CA LYS A 217 22.68 -3.01 16.51
C LYS A 217 22.29 -2.81 17.98
N LEU A 218 23.00 -1.92 18.68
CA LEU A 218 22.66 -1.55 20.05
C LEU A 218 21.29 -0.86 20.09
N LEU A 219 21.03 0.10 19.20
CA LEU A 219 19.75 0.80 19.09
C LEU A 219 18.58 -0.17 18.81
N VAL A 220 18.76 -1.11 17.89
CA VAL A 220 17.75 -2.16 17.60
C VAL A 220 17.46 -3.00 18.86
N THR A 221 18.51 -3.36 19.60
CA THR A 221 18.36 -4.16 20.84
C THR A 221 17.63 -3.37 21.92
N GLN A 222 17.93 -2.09 22.10
CA GLN A 222 17.27 -1.20 23.06
C GLN A 222 15.80 -0.99 22.71
N SER A 223 15.49 -0.79 21.44
CA SER A 223 14.13 -0.57 20.95
C SER A 223 13.20 -1.77 21.20
N ALA A 224 13.75 -2.98 21.32
CA ALA A 224 12.99 -4.18 21.68
C ALA A 224 12.62 -4.26 23.18
N LEU A 225 13.28 -3.48 24.05
CA LEU A 225 13.10 -3.51 25.51
C LEU A 225 12.20 -2.38 26.02
N GLU A 226 12.10 -1.30 25.27
CA GLU A 226 11.36 -0.11 25.66
C GLU A 226 9.91 -0.12 25.15
N LYS A 227 9.05 0.73 25.73
CA LYS A 227 7.67 0.90 25.26
C LYS A 227 7.67 1.55 23.87
N PRO A 228 7.12 0.90 22.83
CA PRO A 228 7.07 1.43 21.47
C PRO A 228 6.44 2.83 21.40
N ASN A 229 7.09 3.74 20.69
CA ASN A 229 6.58 5.09 20.46
C ASN A 229 7.19 5.74 19.21
N LYS A 230 6.63 6.90 18.83
CA LYS A 230 7.09 7.70 17.69
C LYS A 230 8.58 8.04 17.71
N ALA A 231 9.10 8.47 18.86
CA ALA A 231 10.49 8.93 18.96
C ALA A 231 11.47 7.78 18.66
N GLN A 232 11.20 6.58 19.15
CA GLN A 232 11.98 5.39 18.85
C GLN A 232 11.90 5.01 17.37
N PHE A 233 10.70 5.04 16.79
CA PHE A 233 10.53 4.75 15.36
C PHE A 233 11.34 5.72 14.49
N GLU A 234 11.31 7.02 14.78
CA GLU A 234 12.08 8.03 14.04
C GLU A 234 13.59 7.85 14.22
N GLN A 235 14.06 7.46 15.41
CA GLN A 235 15.48 7.17 15.65
C GLN A 235 15.96 5.97 14.83
N LEU A 236 15.18 4.88 14.80
CA LEU A 236 15.49 3.71 13.99
C LEU A 236 15.45 4.04 12.49
N ARG A 237 14.48 4.85 12.05
CA ARG A 237 14.35 5.24 10.64
C ARG A 237 15.55 6.08 10.20
N PHE A 238 15.94 7.05 11.02
CA PHE A 238 17.12 7.87 10.78
C PHE A 238 18.39 7.02 10.72
N ALA A 239 18.56 6.08 11.66
CA ALA A 239 19.69 5.15 11.67
C ALA A 239 19.75 4.28 10.41
N LEU A 240 18.61 3.80 9.92
CA LEU A 240 18.51 3.06 8.66
C LEU A 240 18.93 3.93 7.46
N GLU A 241 18.41 5.16 7.38
CA GLU A 241 18.74 6.12 6.31
C GLU A 241 20.24 6.44 6.30
N GLU A 242 20.85 6.67 7.47
CA GLU A 242 22.31 6.87 7.58
C GLU A 242 23.12 5.64 7.18
N MET A 243 22.68 4.44 7.56
CA MET A 243 23.33 3.19 7.17
C MET A 243 23.28 2.95 5.66
N ILE A 244 22.13 3.23 5.03
CA ILE A 244 21.99 3.14 3.57
C ILE A 244 22.82 4.24 2.90
N GLY A 245 22.76 5.48 3.38
CA GLY A 245 23.47 6.62 2.79
C GLY A 245 25.00 6.50 2.89
N SER A 246 25.52 6.02 4.01
CA SER A 246 26.95 5.73 4.21
C SER A 246 27.39 4.46 3.48
N GLY A 247 26.47 3.51 3.30
CA GLY A 247 26.73 2.21 2.69
C GLY A 247 26.54 2.14 1.17
N SER A 248 25.95 3.16 0.55
CA SER A 248 25.66 3.16 -0.89
C SER A 248 26.89 3.55 -1.70
N PRO A 249 27.19 2.85 -2.82
CA PRO A 249 28.17 3.34 -3.78
C PRO A 249 27.82 4.76 -4.23
N LYS A 250 28.79 5.68 -4.20
CA LYS A 250 28.58 7.08 -4.65
C LYS A 250 28.14 7.20 -6.12
N ALA A 251 28.27 6.12 -6.89
CA ALA A 251 27.70 5.96 -8.21
C ALA A 251 27.28 4.49 -8.42
N VAL A 252 26.08 4.28 -8.96
CA VAL A 252 25.59 2.97 -9.41
C VAL A 252 25.35 3.08 -10.91
N PHE A 253 26.05 2.26 -11.70
CA PHE A 253 25.87 2.23 -13.15
C PHE A 253 24.86 1.13 -13.50
N GLY A 254 23.70 1.52 -14.02
CA GLY A 254 22.74 0.60 -14.62
C GLY A 254 23.15 0.30 -16.06
N MET A 255 23.60 -0.92 -16.34
CA MET A 255 23.78 -1.38 -17.72
C MET A 255 22.47 -1.98 -18.22
N ILE A 256 21.70 -1.21 -19.00
CA ILE A 256 20.59 -1.76 -19.79
C ILE A 256 21.21 -2.22 -21.12
N SER A 257 21.44 -3.52 -21.25
CA SER A 257 21.89 -4.12 -22.50
C SER A 257 20.72 -4.82 -23.16
N ASP A 258 20.09 -4.17 -24.14
CA ASP A 258 19.25 -4.87 -25.11
C ASP A 258 20.17 -5.62 -26.09
N ILE A 259 20.27 -6.94 -25.93
CA ILE A 259 21.09 -7.78 -26.81
C ILE A 259 20.23 -8.22 -28.00
N HIS A 260 20.20 -7.39 -29.04
CA HIS A 260 19.91 -7.88 -30.39
C HIS A 260 21.22 -8.34 -31.05
N ILE A 261 21.56 -9.64 -30.95
CA ILE A 261 22.72 -10.22 -31.65
C ILE A 261 22.42 -10.32 -33.15
N LEU A 262 22.67 -9.25 -33.90
CA LEU A 262 22.71 -9.32 -35.37
C LEU A 262 24.10 -9.77 -35.80
N LYS A 263 24.19 -10.95 -36.42
CA LYS A 263 25.43 -11.66 -36.80
C LYS A 263 26.36 -10.91 -37.77
N THR A 264 25.99 -9.75 -38.31
CA THR A 264 26.62 -9.15 -39.50
C THR A 264 27.26 -7.78 -39.29
N LYS A 265 27.21 -7.19 -38.09
CA LYS A 265 27.90 -5.93 -37.76
C LYS A 265 28.50 -6.00 -36.34
N PRO A 266 29.57 -5.25 -36.01
CA PRO A 266 30.06 -5.19 -34.64
C PRO A 266 28.89 -4.83 -33.72
N THR A 267 28.59 -5.74 -32.80
CA THR A 267 27.46 -5.59 -31.90
C THR A 267 27.76 -4.48 -30.89
N ALA A 268 26.72 -3.88 -30.29
CA ALA A 268 26.89 -2.96 -29.17
C ALA A 268 27.80 -3.56 -28.06
N ALA A 269 27.76 -4.89 -27.90
CA ALA A 269 28.63 -5.64 -26.99
C ALA A 269 30.12 -5.70 -27.38
N SER A 270 30.49 -5.52 -28.66
CA SER A 270 31.90 -5.41 -29.06
C SER A 270 32.43 -3.99 -28.90
N MET A 271 31.58 -2.98 -29.11
CA MET A 271 31.92 -1.57 -28.87
C MET A 271 32.07 -1.27 -27.37
N LEU A 272 31.19 -1.83 -26.52
CA LEU A 272 31.30 -1.72 -25.07
C LEU A 272 32.59 -2.39 -24.55
N ARG A 273 32.97 -3.55 -25.09
CA ARG A 273 34.24 -4.20 -24.76
C ARG A 273 35.45 -3.37 -25.14
N HIS A 274 35.41 -2.64 -26.25
CA HIS A 274 36.47 -1.70 -26.61
C HIS A 274 36.51 -0.48 -25.68
N ALA A 275 35.37 0.12 -25.37
CA ALA A 275 35.29 1.26 -24.47
C ALA A 275 35.76 0.92 -23.03
N ILE A 276 35.48 -0.28 -22.53
CA ILE A 276 35.98 -0.75 -21.23
C ILE A 276 37.49 -1.00 -21.27
N LYS A 277 38.03 -1.46 -22.41
CA LYS A 277 39.47 -1.67 -22.59
C LYS A 277 40.24 -0.35 -22.65
N ASP A 278 39.62 0.71 -23.17
CA ASP A 278 40.16 2.07 -23.23
C ASP A 278 40.07 2.82 -21.89
N LEU A 279 39.27 2.32 -20.94
CA LEU A 279 39.17 2.88 -19.57
C LEU A 279 40.35 2.49 -18.66
N GLY A 280 41.26 1.63 -19.12
CA GLY A 280 42.57 1.39 -18.49
C GLY A 280 42.53 0.65 -17.14
N THR A 281 43.27 -0.46 -17.08
CA THR A 281 43.91 -0.91 -15.84
C THR A 281 45.05 0.02 -15.46
#